data_AF-A0A373VK06-F1
#
_entry.id   AF-A0A373VK06-F1
#
_cell.length_a   1.000
_cell.length_b   1.000
_cell.length_c   1.000
_cell.angle_alpha   90.00
_cell.angle_beta   90.00
_cell.angle_gamma   90.00
#
_symmetry.space_group_name_H-M   'P 1'
#
loop_
_entity.id
_entity.type
_entity.pdbx_description
1 polymer ?
#
loop_
_entity_poly.entity_id
_entity_poly.type
_entity_poly.pdbx_seq_one_letter_code
_entity_poly.pdbx_strand_id
1 'polypeptide(L)'
;AIVEDLDKEGFLVKIEDHEHNVGTCYRCHTTIEPRVSKQWFVKMDELAKPAIDAVKNGDTKFVPGYFDKTYFHWLENIRDWCISRQLWWGHQIPAFYCDDCGEMVVTKEDHATCPHCGKEMRQDPDTLDTWFSSALWPFSTLGWPDKTEEMDYFYPTNTLVTGYDIIPFWVMRMMFSGLEHTGQVPFDTVLIHGLVRDSQGRKMSKSLGNGIDPLEVIDKYGADALRFTLITGNAPGNDMRFYWERVEA
;
A
#
# COMPACT_ATOMS: atom_id res chain seq x y z
N ALA A 1 -38.41 3.18 4.45
CA ALA A 1 -38.27 3.37 5.92
C ALA A 1 -38.04 4.84 6.26
N ILE A 2 -36.80 5.35 6.37
CA ILE A 2 -36.54 6.74 6.85
C ILE A 2 -37.27 7.83 6.04
N VAL A 3 -37.27 7.74 4.71
CA VAL A 3 -37.93 8.74 3.84
C VAL A 3 -39.44 8.77 4.07
N GLU A 4 -40.07 7.60 4.24
CA GLU A 4 -41.51 7.50 4.50
C GLU A 4 -41.90 8.06 5.87
N ASP A 5 -41.03 7.89 6.87
CA ASP A 5 -41.27 8.42 8.22
C ASP A 5 -41.20 9.95 8.22
N LEU A 6 -40.22 10.53 7.51
CA LEU A 6 -40.09 11.98 7.34
C LEU A 6 -41.28 12.60 6.61
N ASP A 7 -41.86 11.89 5.63
CA ASP A 7 -43.07 12.33 4.91
C ASP A 7 -44.30 12.32 5.82
N LYS A 8 -44.52 11.23 6.57
CA LYS A 8 -45.64 11.09 7.50
C LYS A 8 -45.63 12.14 8.61
N GLU A 9 -44.46 12.51 9.11
CA GLU A 9 -44.31 13.53 10.16
C GLU A 9 -44.32 14.96 9.61
N GLY A 10 -44.40 15.15 8.28
CA GLY A 10 -44.45 16.46 7.64
C GLY A 10 -43.11 17.20 7.62
N PHE A 11 -42.00 16.49 7.82
CA PHE A 11 -40.64 17.03 7.80
C PHE A 11 -39.97 16.95 6.41
N LEU A 12 -40.55 16.18 5.48
CA LEU A 12 -40.04 16.06 4.12
C LEU A 12 -40.43 17.29 3.27
N VAL A 13 -39.44 18.11 2.91
CA VAL A 13 -39.66 19.31 2.08
C VAL A 13 -39.62 19.00 0.59
N LYS A 14 -38.62 18.22 0.15
CA LYS A 14 -38.38 17.90 -1.27
C LYS A 14 -37.53 16.64 -1.40
N ILE A 15 -37.80 15.84 -2.42
CA ILE A 15 -36.91 14.78 -2.91
C ILE A 15 -36.37 15.22 -4.27
N GLU A 16 -35.06 15.12 -4.45
CA GLU A 16 -34.41 15.36 -5.73
C GLU A 16 -33.26 14.37 -5.94
N ASP A 17 -33.02 14.01 -7.19
CA ASP A 17 -31.89 13.16 -7.57
C ASP A 17 -30.59 13.96 -7.43
N HIS A 18 -29.60 13.37 -6.76
CA HIS A 18 -28.30 13.98 -6.52
C HIS A 18 -27.17 13.07 -7.01
N GLU A 19 -26.44 13.53 -8.02
CA GLU A 19 -25.26 12.83 -8.52
C GLU A 19 -24.03 13.22 -7.69
N HIS A 20 -23.38 12.23 -7.10
CA HIS A 20 -22.17 12.42 -6.30
C HIS A 20 -21.24 11.20 -6.36
N ASN A 21 -20.01 11.38 -5.89
CA ASN A 21 -19.01 10.31 -5.83
C ASN A 21 -19.11 9.53 -4.52
N VAL A 22 -19.64 8.31 -4.58
CA VAL A 22 -19.74 7.41 -3.43
C VAL A 22 -18.50 6.53 -3.33
N GLY A 23 -17.83 6.57 -2.17
CA GLY A 23 -16.69 5.69 -1.88
C GLY A 23 -17.11 4.23 -1.76
N THR A 24 -16.44 3.34 -2.48
CA THR A 24 -16.66 1.89 -2.43
C THR A 24 -15.38 1.15 -2.09
N CYS A 25 -15.50 -0.03 -1.49
CA CYS A 25 -14.37 -0.89 -1.20
C CYS A 25 -13.70 -1.33 -2.51
N TYR A 26 -12.39 -1.11 -2.64
CA TYR A 26 -11.65 -1.45 -3.86
C TYR A 26 -11.61 -2.95 -4.19
N ARG A 27 -11.94 -3.83 -3.23
CA ARG A 27 -11.96 -5.29 -3.41
C ARG A 27 -13.37 -5.84 -3.69
N CYS A 28 -14.35 -5.52 -2.84
CA CYS A 28 -15.70 -6.09 -2.94
C CYS A 28 -16.74 -5.14 -3.54
N HIS A 29 -16.37 -3.87 -3.81
CA HIS A 29 -17.22 -2.84 -4.41
C HIS A 29 -18.46 -2.44 -3.59
N THR A 30 -18.62 -2.94 -2.37
CA THR A 30 -19.63 -2.46 -1.42
C THR A 30 -19.36 -1.01 -1.01
N THR A 31 -20.42 -0.22 -0.86
CA THR A 31 -20.34 1.15 -0.33
C THR A 31 -19.70 1.18 1.04
N ILE A 32 -18.73 2.08 1.23
CA ILE A 32 -18.05 2.24 2.52
C ILE A 32 -18.91 3.11 3.44
N GLU A 33 -19.03 2.68 4.69
CA GLU A 33 -19.66 3.44 5.77
C GLU A 33 -18.58 3.94 6.75
N PRO A 34 -18.41 5.26 6.92
CA PRO A 34 -17.56 5.80 7.96
C PRO A 34 -18.15 5.52 9.33
N ARG A 35 -17.38 4.84 10.19
CA ARG A 35 -17.78 4.52 11.57
C ARG A 35 -16.64 4.82 12.54
N VAL A 36 -16.98 5.35 13.71
CA VAL A 36 -16.04 5.49 14.82
C VAL A 36 -15.78 4.11 15.44
N SER A 37 -14.51 3.70 15.46
CA SER A 37 -14.04 2.48 16.13
C SER A 37 -12.66 2.71 16.73
N LYS A 38 -12.31 1.93 17.77
CA LYS A 38 -10.95 1.92 18.30
C LYS A 38 -10.06 1.16 17.32
N GLN A 39 -8.95 1.76 16.91
CA GLN A 39 -8.02 1.23 15.92
C GLN A 39 -6.59 1.65 16.28
N TRP A 40 -5.60 0.97 15.72
CA TRP A 40 -4.19 1.30 15.83
C TRP A 40 -3.76 2.25 14.72
N PHE A 41 -3.10 3.34 15.11
CA PHE A 41 -2.62 4.37 14.18
C PHE A 41 -1.13 4.61 14.36
N VAL A 42 -0.45 4.82 13.24
CA VAL A 42 0.92 5.36 13.21
C VAL A 42 0.83 6.86 12.94
N LYS A 43 1.47 7.65 13.80
CA LYS A 43 1.56 9.10 13.65
C LYS A 43 2.46 9.45 12.47
N MET A 44 1.89 10.04 11.41
CA MET A 44 2.62 10.18 10.14
C MET A 44 3.42 11.47 10.01
N ASP A 45 3.05 12.54 10.73
CA ASP A 45 3.68 13.86 10.58
C ASP A 45 5.20 13.86 10.78
N GLU A 46 5.70 12.99 11.66
CA GLU A 46 7.13 12.88 11.99
C GLU A 46 7.86 11.97 11.00
N LEU A 47 7.20 10.92 10.52
CA LEU A 47 7.76 9.95 9.56
C LEU A 47 7.79 10.50 8.12
N ALA A 48 6.82 11.35 7.76
CA ALA A 48 6.71 11.88 6.41
C ALA A 48 7.80 12.90 6.07
N LYS A 49 8.24 13.71 7.04
CA LYS A 49 9.22 14.79 6.81
C LYS A 49 10.57 14.27 6.30
N PRO A 50 11.25 13.32 6.98
CA PRO A 50 12.51 12.76 6.46
C PRO A 50 12.35 12.15 5.06
N ALA A 51 11.21 11.50 4.80
CA ALA A 51 10.93 10.89 3.50
C ALA A 51 10.74 11.94 2.38
N ILE A 52 10.15 13.09 2.69
CA ILE A 52 10.06 14.24 1.77
C ILE A 52 11.46 14.82 1.52
N ASP A 53 12.23 15.04 2.59
CA ASP A 53 13.53 15.69 2.52
C ASP A 53 14.54 14.86 1.73
N ALA A 54 14.53 13.53 1.89
CA ALA A 54 15.36 12.60 1.11
C ALA A 54 15.22 12.79 -0.41
N VAL A 55 13.99 13.01 -0.90
CA VAL A 55 13.75 13.22 -2.34
C VAL A 55 14.09 14.67 -2.74
N LYS A 56 13.81 15.66 -1.87
CA LYS A 56 14.17 17.07 -2.14
C LYS A 56 15.68 17.29 -2.20
N ASN A 57 16.44 16.59 -1.37
CA ASN A 57 17.91 16.65 -1.31
C ASN A 57 18.57 15.84 -2.43
N GLY A 58 17.82 14.95 -3.10
CA GLY A 58 18.31 14.11 -4.18
C GLY A 58 18.99 12.82 -3.71
N ASP A 59 18.80 12.43 -2.45
CA ASP A 59 19.25 11.13 -1.90
C ASP A 59 18.48 9.98 -2.57
N THR A 60 17.22 10.21 -2.92
CA THR A 60 16.40 9.33 -3.76
C THR A 60 15.86 10.11 -4.97
N LYS A 61 15.99 9.54 -6.17
CA LYS A 61 15.55 10.19 -7.43
C LYS A 61 14.49 9.36 -8.15
N PHE A 62 13.41 10.01 -8.56
CA PHE A 62 12.40 9.40 -9.41
C PHE A 62 12.80 9.44 -10.89
N VAL A 63 12.52 8.36 -11.61
CA VAL A 63 12.69 8.24 -13.06
C VAL A 63 11.40 7.67 -13.64
N PRO A 64 10.63 8.45 -14.41
CA PRO A 64 10.82 9.88 -14.71
C PRO A 64 10.67 10.80 -13.49
N GLY A 65 11.37 11.93 -13.53
CA GLY A 65 11.40 12.89 -12.41
C GLY A 65 10.03 13.40 -11.97
N TYR A 66 9.08 13.58 -12.89
CA TYR A 66 7.77 14.20 -12.59
C TYR A 66 6.88 13.42 -11.61
N PHE A 67 7.20 12.16 -11.29
CA PHE A 67 6.50 11.39 -10.26
C PHE A 67 6.83 11.84 -8.83
N ASP A 68 7.89 12.63 -8.65
CA ASP A 68 8.18 13.32 -7.40
C ASP A 68 6.99 14.17 -6.92
N LYS A 69 6.26 14.82 -7.85
CA LYS A 69 5.05 15.60 -7.55
C LYS A 69 3.95 14.74 -6.93
N THR A 70 3.74 13.53 -7.45
CA THR A 70 2.77 12.59 -6.88
C THR A 70 3.20 12.18 -5.48
N TYR A 71 4.48 11.84 -5.31
CA TYR A 71 5.06 11.48 -4.03
C TYR A 71 4.90 12.61 -2.98
N PHE A 72 5.26 13.84 -3.33
CA PHE A 72 5.12 15.01 -2.44
C PHE A 72 3.65 15.31 -2.13
N HIS A 73 2.77 15.31 -3.14
CA HIS A 73 1.36 15.58 -2.93
C HIS A 73 0.74 14.65 -1.88
N TRP A 74 1.08 13.37 -1.92
CA TRP A 74 0.56 12.39 -0.95
C TRP A 74 1.19 12.54 0.43
N LEU A 75 2.51 12.73 0.55
CA LEU A 75 3.19 12.88 1.84
C LEU A 75 2.87 14.20 2.53
N GLU A 76 2.71 15.30 1.80
CA GLU A 76 2.38 16.61 2.36
C GLU A 76 0.93 16.69 2.90
N ASN A 77 0.05 15.79 2.43
CA ASN A 77 -1.35 15.70 2.85
C ASN A 77 -1.67 14.40 3.62
N ILE A 78 -0.63 13.68 4.07
CA ILE A 78 -0.81 12.39 4.73
C ILE A 78 -1.54 12.57 6.06
N ARG A 79 -2.37 11.59 6.40
CA ARG A 79 -3.00 11.47 7.73
C ARG A 79 -2.40 10.30 8.47
N ASP A 80 -2.59 10.28 9.79
CA ASP A 80 -2.22 9.13 10.62
C ASP A 80 -2.74 7.83 10.02
N TRP A 81 -1.82 6.88 9.88
CA TRP A 81 -2.07 5.66 9.15
C TRP A 81 -2.73 4.64 10.06
N CYS A 82 -3.99 4.32 9.79
CA CYS A 82 -4.67 3.19 10.42
C CYS A 82 -4.02 1.87 9.97
N ILE A 83 -3.31 1.20 10.89
CA ILE A 83 -2.55 -0.03 10.63
C ILE A 83 -3.30 -1.30 11.03
N SER A 84 -4.35 -1.21 11.86
CA SER A 84 -5.14 -2.39 12.26
C SER A 84 -6.18 -2.78 11.22
N ARG A 85 -6.43 -4.08 11.09
CA ARG A 85 -7.37 -4.68 10.15
C ARG A 85 -8.13 -5.80 10.86
N GLN A 86 -9.46 -5.79 10.75
CA GLN A 86 -10.33 -6.87 11.22
C GLN A 86 -10.40 -7.99 10.17
N LEU A 87 -9.22 -8.52 9.82
CA LEU A 87 -9.03 -9.58 8.83
C LEU A 87 -8.39 -10.80 9.49
N TRP A 88 -8.68 -11.97 8.93
CA TRP A 88 -8.12 -13.24 9.41
C TRP A 88 -6.70 -13.49 8.90
N TRP A 89 -6.32 -12.82 7.80
CA TRP A 89 -5.02 -12.99 7.17
C TRP A 89 -4.16 -11.74 7.36
N GLY A 90 -3.02 -11.92 8.03
CA GLY A 90 -2.05 -10.87 8.32
C GLY A 90 -1.24 -11.21 9.57
N HIS A 91 -0.27 -10.36 9.90
CA HIS A 91 0.48 -10.47 11.15
C HIS A 91 -0.41 -9.98 12.29
N GLN A 92 -0.69 -10.81 13.29
CA GLN A 92 -1.49 -10.40 14.45
C GLN A 92 -0.78 -9.27 15.21
N ILE A 93 -1.52 -8.26 15.66
CA ILE A 93 -0.94 -7.12 16.37
C ILE A 93 -0.33 -7.62 17.69
N PRO A 94 0.93 -7.27 18.00
CA PRO A 94 1.64 -7.75 19.19
C PRO A 94 1.26 -6.99 20.47
N ALA A 95 -0.01 -6.59 20.59
CA ALA A 95 -0.55 -5.90 21.75
C ALA A 95 -1.46 -6.84 22.54
N PHE A 96 -1.39 -6.79 23.86
CA PHE A 96 -2.09 -7.68 24.76
C PHE A 96 -2.88 -6.85 25.77
N TYR A 97 -4.07 -7.33 26.13
CA TYR A 97 -4.98 -6.68 27.05
C TYR A 97 -5.27 -7.58 28.25
N CYS A 98 -5.19 -7.03 29.44
CA CYS A 98 -5.61 -7.70 30.66
C CYS A 98 -7.13 -7.56 30.80
N ASP A 99 -7.86 -8.68 30.80
CA ASP A 99 -9.32 -8.68 30.90
C ASP A 99 -9.84 -8.30 32.30
N ASP A 100 -8.98 -8.34 33.33
CA ASP A 100 -9.35 -7.97 34.70
C ASP A 100 -9.16 -6.48 35.02
N CYS A 101 -8.03 -5.88 34.60
CA CYS A 101 -7.67 -4.51 34.97
C CYS A 101 -7.56 -3.54 33.79
N GLY A 102 -7.68 -4.03 32.55
CA GLY A 102 -7.63 -3.21 31.34
C GLY A 102 -6.24 -2.74 30.91
N GLU A 103 -5.17 -3.19 31.57
CA GLU A 103 -3.79 -2.87 31.21
C GLU A 103 -3.46 -3.37 29.81
N MET A 104 -2.66 -2.60 29.07
CA MET A 104 -2.21 -2.93 27.72
C MET A 104 -0.69 -3.03 27.66
N VAL A 105 -0.19 -4.13 27.10
CA VAL A 105 1.24 -4.40 26.94
C VAL A 105 1.55 -4.74 25.48
N VAL A 106 2.61 -4.17 24.92
CA VAL A 106 3.14 -4.53 23.60
C VAL A 106 4.45 -5.30 23.78
N THR A 107 4.58 -6.47 23.16
CA THR A 107 5.78 -7.33 23.31
C THR A 107 6.08 -8.12 22.04
N LYS A 108 7.34 -8.53 21.86
CA LYS A 108 7.75 -9.43 20.77
C LYS A 108 7.42 -10.90 21.06
N GLU A 109 7.15 -11.22 22.31
CA GLU A 109 6.77 -12.56 22.75
C GLU A 109 5.36 -12.93 22.28
N ASP A 110 5.09 -14.22 22.16
CA ASP A 110 3.78 -14.76 21.76
C ASP A 110 2.74 -14.75 22.90
N HIS A 111 3.14 -14.37 24.10
CA HIS A 111 2.29 -14.25 25.28
C HIS A 111 2.71 -13.05 26.14
N ALA A 112 1.79 -12.58 26.97
CA ALA A 112 2.07 -11.53 27.96
C ALA A 112 1.39 -11.85 29.29
N THR A 113 2.07 -11.51 30.39
CA THR A 113 1.52 -11.56 31.75
C THR A 113 1.32 -10.13 32.24
N CYS A 114 0.15 -9.85 32.81
CA CYS A 114 -0.19 -8.52 33.28
C CYS A 114 0.75 -8.10 34.42
N PRO A 115 1.41 -6.93 34.31
CA PRO A 115 2.34 -6.46 35.33
C PRO A 115 1.66 -6.09 36.66
N HIS A 116 0.33 -5.89 36.65
CA HIS A 116 -0.43 -5.49 37.83
C HIS A 116 -1.06 -6.68 38.57
N CYS A 117 -1.68 -7.62 37.86
CA CYS A 117 -2.41 -8.73 38.48
C CYS A 117 -1.73 -10.10 38.31
N GLY A 118 -0.67 -10.20 37.51
CA GLY A 118 0.08 -11.45 37.31
C GLY A 118 -0.65 -12.52 36.48
N LYS A 119 -1.76 -12.17 35.83
CA LYS A 119 -2.55 -13.08 34.99
C LYS A 119 -2.15 -13.00 33.53
N GLU A 120 -2.45 -14.07 32.78
CA GLU A 120 -2.30 -14.12 31.33
C GLU A 120 -3.17 -13.06 30.64
N MET A 121 -2.62 -12.42 29.62
CA MET A 121 -3.28 -11.36 28.86
C MET A 121 -3.72 -11.88 27.49
N ARG A 122 -4.83 -11.35 26.99
CA ARG A 122 -5.38 -11.69 25.68
C ARG A 122 -4.78 -10.79 24.60
N GLN A 123 -4.22 -11.39 23.56
CA GLN A 123 -3.72 -10.64 22.41
C GLN A 123 -4.85 -9.93 21.64
N ASP A 124 -4.55 -8.80 21.05
CA ASP A 124 -5.42 -8.09 20.11
C ASP A 124 -5.78 -9.01 18.94
N PRO A 125 -7.08 -9.22 18.63
CA PRO A 125 -7.49 -10.07 17.51
C PRO A 125 -7.23 -9.45 16.13
N ASP A 126 -6.92 -8.15 16.06
CA ASP A 126 -6.67 -7.47 14.80
C ASP A 126 -5.33 -7.90 14.18
N THR A 127 -5.27 -7.81 12.85
CA THR A 127 -4.05 -8.00 12.07
C THR A 127 -3.50 -6.67 11.57
N LEU A 128 -2.21 -6.63 11.28
CA LEU A 128 -1.54 -5.50 10.65
C LEU A 128 -1.90 -5.41 9.17
N ASP A 129 -2.02 -4.18 8.68
CA ASP A 129 -2.17 -3.86 7.27
C ASP A 129 -1.09 -4.55 6.43
N THR A 130 -1.44 -5.12 5.27
CA THR A 130 -0.46 -5.75 4.37
C THR A 130 0.63 -4.76 3.98
N TRP A 131 0.28 -3.49 3.82
CA TRP A 131 1.25 -2.43 3.53
C TRP A 131 2.21 -2.14 4.68
N PHE A 132 1.90 -2.55 5.91
CA PHE A 132 2.80 -2.48 7.07
C PHE A 132 3.97 -3.43 6.90
N SER A 133 3.71 -4.70 6.60
CA SER A 133 4.78 -5.66 6.29
C SER A 133 5.52 -5.31 5.00
N SER A 134 4.80 -4.90 3.94
CA SER A 134 5.43 -4.57 2.65
C SER A 134 6.33 -3.33 2.72
N ALA A 135 6.10 -2.42 3.67
CA ALA A 135 6.95 -1.26 3.91
C ALA A 135 8.36 -1.67 4.40
N LEU A 136 8.49 -2.84 5.01
CA LEU A 136 9.75 -3.34 5.55
C LEU A 136 10.59 -4.12 4.54
N TRP A 137 10.07 -4.32 3.32
CA TRP A 137 10.71 -5.16 2.29
C TRP A 137 12.19 -4.87 2.03
N PRO A 138 12.65 -3.60 1.93
CA PRO A 138 14.04 -3.30 1.53
C PRO A 138 15.12 -3.82 2.48
N PHE A 139 14.76 -4.10 3.74
CA PHE A 139 15.71 -4.50 4.78
C PHE A 139 15.31 -5.80 5.50
N SER A 140 14.00 -6.08 5.65
CA SER A 140 13.54 -7.35 6.25
C SER A 140 13.95 -8.58 5.44
N THR A 141 14.09 -8.46 4.12
CA THR A 141 14.58 -9.53 3.24
C THR A 141 16.06 -9.82 3.40
N LEU A 142 16.81 -8.88 3.98
CA LEU A 142 18.24 -8.97 4.20
C LEU A 142 18.57 -9.44 5.63
N GLY A 143 17.57 -9.82 6.44
CA GLY A 143 17.78 -10.33 7.79
C GLY A 143 17.66 -9.30 8.91
N TRP A 144 17.23 -8.06 8.61
CA TRP A 144 16.84 -7.11 9.65
C TRP A 144 15.73 -7.73 10.54
N PRO A 145 15.77 -7.56 11.88
CA PRO A 145 16.57 -6.58 12.64
C PRO A 145 17.98 -7.03 13.05
N ASP A 146 18.42 -8.22 12.65
CA ASP A 146 19.75 -8.70 12.96
C ASP A 146 20.81 -8.05 12.05
N LYS A 147 22.07 -8.08 12.51
CA LYS A 147 23.21 -7.64 11.69
C LYS A 147 23.71 -8.81 10.87
N THR A 148 23.48 -8.74 9.56
CA THR A 148 23.82 -9.79 8.60
C THR A 148 24.77 -9.23 7.54
N GLU A 149 25.55 -10.11 6.90
CA GLU A 149 26.44 -9.72 5.80
C GLU A 149 25.64 -9.19 4.61
N GLU A 150 24.44 -9.73 4.39
CA GLU A 150 23.53 -9.28 3.34
C GLU A 150 23.04 -7.85 3.55
N MET A 151 22.71 -7.48 4.80
CA MET A 151 22.29 -6.10 5.11
C MET A 151 23.45 -5.12 4.86
N ASP A 152 24.66 -5.47 5.29
CA ASP A 152 25.85 -4.62 5.10
C ASP A 152 26.25 -4.48 3.61
N TYR A 153 26.01 -5.52 2.79
CA TYR A 153 26.41 -5.53 1.38
C TYR A 153 25.34 -4.97 0.43
N PHE A 154 24.06 -5.29 0.64
CA PHE A 154 22.98 -4.99 -0.31
C PHE A 154 22.11 -3.79 0.07
N TYR A 155 22.23 -3.24 1.29
CA TYR A 155 21.49 -2.06 1.71
C TYR A 155 22.40 -0.82 1.75
N PRO A 156 21.97 0.34 1.19
CA PRO A 156 20.69 0.58 0.53
C PRO A 156 20.60 0.00 -0.90
N THR A 157 19.39 -0.34 -1.35
CA THR A 157 19.14 -0.89 -2.70
C THR A 157 19.37 0.18 -3.77
N ASN A 158 19.99 -0.13 -4.91
CA ASN A 158 20.21 0.92 -5.91
C ASN A 158 18.94 1.40 -6.62
N THR A 159 18.12 0.47 -7.13
CA THR A 159 16.95 0.82 -7.94
C THR A 159 15.73 0.02 -7.55
N LEU A 160 14.67 0.72 -7.16
CA LEU A 160 13.32 0.19 -7.06
C LEU A 160 12.60 0.37 -8.41
N VAL A 161 12.09 -0.72 -8.99
CA VAL A 161 11.29 -0.68 -10.22
C VAL A 161 9.83 -1.02 -9.90
N THR A 162 8.89 -0.13 -10.23
CA THR A 162 7.46 -0.35 -9.93
C THR A 162 6.52 0.48 -10.81
N GLY A 163 5.23 0.15 -10.80
CA GLY A 163 4.15 0.96 -11.36
C GLY A 163 3.85 2.19 -10.50
N TYR A 164 3.36 3.27 -11.12
CA TYR A 164 3.00 4.51 -10.41
C TYR A 164 1.81 4.36 -9.44
N ASP A 165 0.98 3.34 -9.63
CA ASP A 165 -0.26 3.15 -8.88
C ASP A 165 -0.03 2.75 -7.42
N ILE A 166 1.17 2.29 -7.09
CA ILE A 166 1.56 1.94 -5.71
C ILE A 166 2.61 2.88 -5.11
N ILE A 167 2.87 4.04 -5.73
CA ILE A 167 3.66 5.12 -5.10
C ILE A 167 3.11 5.46 -3.70
N PRO A 168 1.81 5.77 -3.52
CA PRO A 168 1.28 6.17 -2.22
C PRO A 168 1.19 5.03 -1.21
N PHE A 169 1.14 3.77 -1.68
CA PHE A 169 0.89 2.62 -0.83
C PHE A 169 2.16 1.84 -0.47
N TRP A 170 3.19 1.89 -1.32
CA TRP A 170 4.39 1.08 -1.16
C TRP A 170 5.67 1.91 -1.15
N VAL A 171 5.93 2.70 -2.20
CA VAL A 171 7.17 3.49 -2.31
C VAL A 171 7.33 4.44 -1.13
N MET A 172 6.31 5.24 -0.84
CA MET A 172 6.31 6.16 0.30
C MET A 172 6.52 5.44 1.63
N ARG A 173 5.92 4.25 1.80
CA ARG A 173 6.03 3.50 3.05
C ARG A 173 7.39 2.90 3.26
N MET A 174 7.98 2.35 2.21
CA MET A 174 9.38 1.91 2.25
C MET A 174 10.32 3.08 2.57
N MET A 175 10.08 4.26 2.00
CA MET A 175 10.89 5.45 2.25
C MET A 175 10.90 5.83 3.73
N PHE A 176 9.74 6.06 4.34
CA PHE A 176 9.72 6.46 5.76
C PHE A 176 10.11 5.32 6.70
N SER A 177 9.78 4.05 6.40
CA SER A 177 10.14 2.91 7.24
C SER A 177 11.65 2.63 7.18
N GLY A 178 12.26 2.73 6.00
CA GLY A 178 13.71 2.61 5.84
C GLY A 178 14.44 3.70 6.64
N LEU A 179 14.03 4.95 6.48
CA LEU A 179 14.62 6.06 7.22
C LEU A 179 14.46 5.93 8.74
N GLU A 180 13.27 5.56 9.21
CA GLU A 180 13.00 5.40 10.65
C GLU A 180 13.80 4.24 11.27
N HIS A 181 13.87 3.10 10.60
CA HIS A 181 14.46 1.89 11.20
C HIS A 181 15.95 1.72 10.92
N THR A 182 16.48 2.36 9.88
CA THR A 182 17.88 2.18 9.44
C THR A 182 18.69 3.49 9.40
N GLY A 183 18.02 4.65 9.44
CA GLY A 183 18.66 5.96 9.27
C GLY A 183 19.14 6.27 7.85
N GLN A 184 18.87 5.41 6.88
CA GLN A 184 19.27 5.57 5.48
C GLN A 184 18.06 5.41 4.56
N VAL A 185 18.11 6.04 3.38
CA VAL A 185 17.10 5.82 2.35
C VAL A 185 17.12 4.36 1.90
N PRO A 186 15.96 3.72 1.68
CA PRO A 186 15.93 2.32 1.25
C PRO A 186 16.45 2.12 -0.17
N PHE A 187 16.40 3.16 -1.00
CA PHE A 187 16.88 3.14 -2.38
C PHE A 187 17.27 4.52 -2.93
N ASP A 188 18.28 4.56 -3.81
CA ASP A 188 18.74 5.82 -4.44
C ASP A 188 17.95 6.20 -5.70
N THR A 189 17.38 5.21 -6.40
CA THR A 189 16.62 5.43 -7.64
C THR A 189 15.26 4.73 -7.61
N VAL A 190 14.20 5.43 -7.98
CA VAL A 190 12.85 4.88 -8.17
C VAL A 190 12.47 4.96 -9.64
N LEU A 191 12.58 3.84 -10.36
CA LEU A 191 12.15 3.72 -11.75
C LEU A 191 10.66 3.38 -11.79
N ILE A 192 9.87 4.34 -12.26
CA ILE A 192 8.44 4.20 -12.47
C ILE A 192 8.15 3.83 -13.91
N HIS A 193 7.54 2.66 -14.11
CA HIS A 193 6.93 2.29 -15.39
C HIS A 193 5.41 2.57 -15.36
N GLY A 194 4.79 2.69 -16.53
CA GLY A 194 3.33 2.74 -16.61
C GLY A 194 2.70 1.35 -16.52
N LEU A 195 1.38 1.31 -16.61
CA LEU A 195 0.59 0.10 -16.53
C LEU A 195 0.36 -0.49 -17.92
N VAL A 196 0.31 -1.83 -17.97
CA VAL A 196 -0.22 -2.53 -19.13
C VAL A 196 -1.75 -2.48 -19.08
N ARG A 197 -2.34 -2.02 -20.17
CA ARG A 197 -3.78 -1.84 -20.36
C ARG A 197 -4.27 -2.78 -21.44
N ASP A 198 -5.54 -3.14 -21.37
CA ASP A 198 -6.17 -3.89 -22.46
C ASP A 198 -6.24 -3.08 -23.76
N SER A 199 -6.68 -3.71 -24.85
CA SER A 199 -6.76 -3.08 -26.18
C SER A 199 -7.68 -1.85 -26.21
N GLN A 200 -8.62 -1.74 -25.27
CA GLN A 200 -9.54 -0.60 -25.12
C GLN A 200 -8.97 0.49 -24.19
N GLY A 201 -7.78 0.29 -23.60
CA GLY A 201 -7.15 1.23 -22.68
C GLY A 201 -7.64 1.14 -21.24
N ARG A 202 -8.38 0.09 -20.87
CA ARG A 202 -8.78 -0.14 -19.47
C ARG A 202 -7.63 -0.80 -18.72
N LYS A 203 -7.48 -0.49 -17.43
CA LYS A 203 -6.50 -1.17 -16.57
C LYS A 203 -6.81 -2.67 -16.58
N MET A 204 -5.80 -3.51 -16.77
CA MET A 204 -5.98 -4.94 -16.65
C MET A 204 -6.23 -5.30 -15.18
N SER A 205 -7.30 -6.06 -14.91
CA SER A 205 -7.57 -6.60 -13.59
C SER A 205 -8.26 -7.95 -13.68
N LYS A 206 -8.07 -8.77 -12.63
CA LYS A 206 -8.78 -10.05 -12.50
C LYS A 206 -10.30 -9.85 -12.44
N SER A 207 -10.76 -8.78 -11.78
CA SER A 207 -12.20 -8.48 -11.63
C SER A 207 -12.88 -8.13 -12.96
N LEU A 208 -12.16 -7.48 -13.87
CA LEU A 208 -12.68 -7.16 -15.21
C LEU A 208 -12.54 -8.32 -16.21
N GLY A 209 -11.80 -9.38 -15.85
CA GLY A 209 -11.53 -10.51 -16.74
C GLY A 209 -10.79 -10.12 -18.02
N ASN A 210 -10.14 -8.94 -18.05
CA ASN A 210 -9.45 -8.40 -19.22
C ASN A 210 -7.93 -8.55 -19.13
N GLY A 211 -7.45 -9.32 -18.16
CA GLY A 211 -6.04 -9.69 -18.07
C GLY A 211 -5.68 -10.70 -19.15
N ILE A 212 -4.50 -10.52 -19.74
CA ILE A 212 -3.92 -11.48 -20.68
C ILE A 212 -2.88 -12.26 -19.92
N ASP A 213 -2.97 -13.59 -19.97
CA ASP A 213 -1.99 -14.44 -19.32
C ASP A 213 -0.66 -14.34 -20.09
N PRO A 214 0.44 -13.89 -19.45
CA PRO A 214 1.74 -13.84 -20.12
C PRO A 214 2.16 -15.22 -20.64
N LEU A 215 1.75 -16.33 -20.01
CA LEU A 215 2.09 -17.67 -20.46
C LEU A 215 1.41 -18.02 -21.79
N GLU A 216 0.20 -17.53 -22.08
CA GLU A 216 -0.44 -17.70 -23.38
C GLU A 216 0.34 -16.99 -24.49
N VAL A 217 0.87 -15.80 -24.20
CA VAL A 217 1.72 -15.06 -25.15
C VAL A 217 3.04 -15.78 -25.37
N ILE A 218 3.65 -16.30 -24.30
CA ILE A 218 4.90 -17.06 -24.35
C ILE A 218 4.74 -18.34 -25.15
N ASP A 219 3.65 -19.08 -24.97
CA ASP A 219 3.38 -20.32 -25.71
C ASP A 219 3.26 -20.04 -27.22
N LYS A 220 2.65 -18.91 -27.59
CA LYS A 220 2.41 -18.54 -28.99
C LYS A 220 3.61 -17.90 -29.70
N TYR A 221 4.37 -17.03 -29.01
CA TYR A 221 5.41 -16.19 -29.62
C TYR A 221 6.78 -16.26 -28.94
N GLY A 222 6.87 -16.92 -27.78
CA GLY A 222 8.09 -17.01 -26.98
C GLY A 222 8.26 -15.87 -25.97
N ALA A 223 9.06 -16.14 -24.94
CA ALA A 223 9.32 -15.18 -23.87
C ALA A 223 10.10 -13.94 -24.34
N ASP A 224 11.01 -14.10 -25.29
CA ASP A 224 11.79 -12.98 -25.81
C ASP A 224 10.91 -11.99 -26.60
N ALA A 225 9.95 -12.49 -27.38
CA ALA A 225 8.98 -11.64 -28.08
C ALA A 225 8.17 -10.82 -27.07
N LEU A 226 7.60 -11.47 -26.04
CA LEU A 226 6.87 -10.76 -24.98
C LEU A 226 7.75 -9.71 -24.29
N ARG A 227 8.96 -10.06 -23.85
CA ARG A 227 9.88 -9.12 -23.18
C ARG A 227 10.21 -7.94 -24.09
N PHE A 228 10.54 -8.19 -25.36
CA PHE A 228 10.88 -7.16 -26.32
C PHE A 228 9.69 -6.22 -26.57
N THR A 229 8.48 -6.75 -26.74
CA THR A 229 7.26 -5.95 -26.86
C THR A 229 7.01 -5.08 -25.63
N LEU A 230 7.26 -5.59 -24.42
CA LEU A 230 7.02 -4.86 -23.18
C LEU A 230 8.01 -3.71 -22.95
N ILE A 231 9.26 -3.85 -23.38
CA ILE A 231 10.32 -2.85 -23.16
C ILE A 231 10.46 -1.84 -24.31
N THR A 232 9.92 -2.14 -25.49
CA THR A 232 10.07 -1.30 -26.68
C THR A 232 8.85 -0.42 -26.96
N GLY A 233 9.11 0.76 -27.53
CA GLY A 233 8.05 1.67 -27.95
C GLY A 233 7.23 2.26 -26.81
N ASN A 234 7.77 2.30 -25.59
CA ASN A 234 7.15 2.96 -24.46
C ASN A 234 8.20 3.62 -23.56
N ALA A 235 8.04 4.92 -23.29
CA ALA A 235 8.90 5.62 -22.35
C ALA A 235 8.52 5.24 -20.91
N PRO A 236 9.47 5.17 -19.96
CA PRO A 236 9.16 4.99 -18.55
C PRO A 236 8.07 5.97 -18.08
N GLY A 237 7.17 5.47 -17.23
CA GLY A 237 6.01 6.21 -16.72
C GLY A 237 4.75 6.19 -17.60
N ASN A 238 4.88 5.93 -18.90
CA ASN A 238 3.72 5.90 -19.80
C ASN A 238 3.03 4.54 -19.79
N ASP A 239 1.70 4.55 -19.86
CA ASP A 239 0.91 3.33 -20.00
C ASP A 239 1.03 2.76 -21.41
N MET A 240 0.92 1.44 -21.52
CA MET A 240 0.95 0.73 -22.78
C MET A 240 -0.32 -0.08 -22.97
N ARG A 241 -0.96 0.07 -24.12
CA ARG A 241 -2.04 -0.84 -24.55
C ARG A 241 -1.43 -2.09 -25.15
N PHE A 242 -1.92 -3.25 -24.69
CA PHE A 242 -1.58 -4.53 -25.26
C PHE A 242 -2.60 -4.94 -26.34
N TYR A 243 -2.09 -5.39 -27.48
CA TYR A 243 -2.82 -6.04 -28.55
C TYR A 243 -1.87 -7.04 -29.22
N TRP A 244 -2.39 -8.15 -29.72
CA TRP A 244 -1.60 -9.29 -30.17
C TRP A 244 -0.66 -8.97 -31.33
N GLU A 245 -1.09 -8.08 -32.22
CA GLU A 245 -0.34 -7.64 -33.40
C GLU A 245 0.96 -6.92 -33.02
N ARG A 246 1.07 -6.39 -31.79
CA ARG A 246 2.29 -5.77 -31.27
C ARG A 246 3.37 -6.80 -30.90
N VAL A 247 2.99 -8.06 -30.70
CA VAL A 247 3.92 -9.17 -30.41
C VAL A 247 4.42 -9.80 -31.71
N GLU A 248 3.67 -9.66 -32.80
CA GLU A 248 4.00 -10.20 -34.12
C GLU A 248 5.03 -9.37 -34.89
N ALA A 249 5.17 -8.09 -34.55
CA ALA A 249 6.03 -7.10 -35.19
C ALA A 249 7.44 -7.07 -34.58
#